data_AF-A0A8R7TDV6-F1
#
_entry.id   AF-A0A8R7TDV6-F1
#
_cell.length_a   1.000
_cell.length_b   1.000
_cell.length_c   1.000
_cell.angle_alpha   90.00
_cell.angle_beta   90.00
_cell.angle_gamma   90.00
#
_symmetry.space_group_name_H-M   'P 1'
#
loop_
_entity.id
_entity.type
_entity.pdbx_description
1 polymer ?
#
loop_
_entity_poly.entity_id
_entity_poly.type
_entity_poly.pdbx_seq_one_letter_code
_entity_poly.pdbx_strand_id
1 'polypeptide(L)'
;MDVRRRPGAAAADRPTKSRPAAAAAAAPAAAPGDLVLRAPNLRVVLAAMALFLAPFSYLAFVHYPLAADLRRSILICGAISLGGFFVVLRLIPVAARYLLRRGMFGKDINKKGLPMGEITVPESLGIVVGIVYLVIAILFQHFNFTADSIWLVEYNAALASVCFMILLGFIDDVLDIPWRVKLLLPTIAALPLLMAYAGGTSIIIPKPLASYVGVEVLELGWMYKLFMLLLAVFCTNSINIHAGLNGLEVGQTVVISAAVLIHNVMRIGSSKDLETQQAHAFSIYLVLPFLTTSLALLGFNW
;
A
#
# COMPACT_ATOMS: atom_id res chain seq x y z
N MET A 1 57.83 72.23 7.96
CA MET A 1 56.68 72.05 7.04
C MET A 1 55.63 71.26 7.79
N ASP A 2 54.56 71.94 8.20
CA ASP A 2 53.43 71.40 8.95
C ASP A 2 52.57 70.46 8.09
N VAL A 3 52.21 69.30 8.64
CA VAL A 3 50.94 68.61 8.33
C VAL A 3 50.34 68.08 9.62
N ARG A 4 49.25 68.72 10.05
CA ARG A 4 48.35 68.29 11.13
C ARG A 4 47.70 66.93 10.83
N ARG A 5 47.60 66.05 11.83
CA ARG A 5 46.53 65.01 11.92
C ARG A 5 45.91 65.01 13.32
N ARG A 6 44.58 65.13 13.36
CA ARG A 6 43.72 65.07 14.55
C ARG A 6 43.65 63.62 15.10
N PRO A 7 43.53 63.38 16.41
CA PRO A 7 43.14 62.08 16.95
C PRO A 7 41.62 61.87 16.83
N GLY A 8 41.24 60.72 16.27
CA GLY A 8 39.85 60.30 16.07
C GLY A 8 39.28 59.55 17.28
N ALA A 9 38.02 59.86 17.55
CA ALA A 9 37.09 59.38 18.57
C ALA A 9 37.16 57.90 19.00
N ALA A 10 36.87 57.71 20.30
CA ALA A 10 36.69 56.45 21.01
C ALA A 10 35.63 55.53 20.39
N ALA A 11 35.94 54.23 20.33
CA ALA A 11 35.02 53.18 19.93
C ALA A 11 34.06 52.86 21.08
N ALA A 12 32.76 53.02 20.83
CA ALA A 12 31.68 52.65 21.72
C ALA A 12 31.41 51.13 21.69
N ASP A 13 31.17 50.58 22.88
CA ASP A 13 30.74 49.22 23.17
C ASP A 13 29.51 48.80 22.35
N ARG A 14 29.56 47.63 21.71
CA ARG A 14 28.39 46.94 21.15
C ARG A 14 28.03 45.76 22.06
N PRO A 15 26.78 45.66 22.57
CA PRO A 15 26.38 44.51 23.36
C PRO A 15 26.22 43.27 22.48
N THR A 16 26.85 42.19 22.89
CA THR A 16 26.69 40.84 22.34
C THR A 16 25.27 40.33 22.61
N LYS A 17 24.47 40.16 21.55
CA LYS A 17 23.20 39.43 21.62
C LYS A 17 23.50 37.95 21.90
N SER A 18 23.25 37.51 23.13
CA SER A 18 23.23 36.09 23.48
C SER A 18 22.06 35.41 22.76
N ARG A 19 22.36 34.39 21.95
CA ARG A 19 21.36 33.44 21.43
C ARG A 19 20.83 32.64 22.62
N PRO A 20 19.51 32.50 22.82
CA PRO A 20 19.00 31.51 23.75
C PRO A 20 19.43 30.13 23.23
N ALA A 21 20.08 29.34 24.09
CA ALA A 21 20.27 27.93 23.82
C ALA A 21 18.88 27.31 23.61
N ALA A 22 18.62 26.83 22.40
CA ALA A 22 17.44 26.01 22.14
C ALA A 22 17.60 24.73 22.97
N ALA A 23 17.02 24.74 24.16
CA ALA A 23 16.74 23.52 24.89
C ALA A 23 15.81 22.72 23.98
N ALA A 24 16.35 21.72 23.31
CA ALA A 24 15.57 20.65 22.73
C ALA A 24 14.81 20.02 23.90
N ALA A 25 13.57 20.48 24.11
CA ALA A 25 12.65 19.84 25.02
C ALA A 25 12.46 18.43 24.50
N ALA A 26 13.14 17.48 25.13
CA ALA A 26 12.87 16.07 24.95
C ALA A 26 11.36 15.88 25.21
N ALA A 27 10.66 15.38 24.19
CA ALA A 27 9.27 14.98 24.33
C ALA A 27 9.14 14.10 25.60
N PRO A 28 8.13 14.32 26.45
CA PRO A 28 7.99 13.56 27.68
C PRO A 28 7.94 12.07 27.33
N ALA A 29 8.86 11.30 27.93
CA ALA A 29 8.91 9.87 27.78
C ALA A 29 7.57 9.28 28.24
N ALA A 30 6.82 8.67 27.32
CA ALA A 30 5.56 8.02 27.62
C ALA A 30 5.75 7.03 28.78
N ALA A 31 4.89 7.14 29.80
CA ALA A 31 4.93 6.30 30.99
C ALA A 31 4.88 4.81 30.61
N PRO A 32 5.64 3.93 31.29
CA PRO A 32 5.69 2.52 30.97
C PRO A 32 4.41 1.85 31.48
N GLY A 33 3.36 1.78 30.65
CA GLY A 33 2.13 1.09 31.03
C GLY A 33 0.92 1.29 30.12
N ASP A 34 0.85 2.37 29.35
CA ASP A 34 -0.34 2.61 28.53
C ASP A 34 -0.32 1.73 27.28
N LEU A 35 -1.28 0.81 27.21
CA LEU A 35 -1.59 0.01 26.03
C LEU A 35 -2.06 0.94 24.91
N VAL A 36 -1.12 1.44 24.10
CA VAL A 36 -1.41 2.48 23.09
C VAL A 36 -2.17 1.93 21.87
N LEU A 37 -2.24 0.61 21.71
CA LEU A 37 -2.99 -0.04 20.64
C LEU A 37 -3.95 -1.08 21.23
N ARG A 38 -5.21 -1.07 20.79
CA ARG A 38 -6.17 -2.11 21.17
C ARG A 38 -5.71 -3.48 20.68
N ALA A 39 -6.06 -4.53 21.42
CA ALA A 39 -5.87 -5.89 20.96
C ALA A 39 -6.64 -6.10 19.63
N PRO A 40 -6.10 -6.91 18.69
CA PRO A 40 -6.74 -7.08 17.40
C PRO A 40 -8.10 -7.77 17.57
N ASN A 41 -9.11 -7.27 16.88
CA ASN A 41 -10.44 -7.85 16.83
C ASN A 41 -10.46 -9.10 15.96
N LEU A 42 -9.96 -10.21 16.50
CA LEU A 42 -9.84 -11.48 15.77
C LEU A 42 -11.20 -12.04 15.34
N ARG A 43 -12.31 -11.67 16.01
CA ARG A 43 -13.65 -12.11 15.60
C ARG A 43 -14.01 -11.54 14.23
N VAL A 44 -13.80 -10.24 14.03
CA VAL A 44 -14.06 -9.57 12.75
C VAL A 44 -13.12 -10.11 11.68
N VAL A 45 -11.85 -10.31 12.01
CA VAL A 45 -10.87 -10.87 11.08
C VAL A 45 -11.26 -12.28 10.64
N LEU A 46 -11.62 -13.18 11.57
CA LEU A 46 -12.04 -14.53 11.25
C LEU A 46 -13.34 -14.56 10.45
N ALA A 47 -14.31 -13.69 10.76
CA ALA A 47 -15.53 -13.54 9.99
C ALA A 47 -15.24 -13.06 8.56
N ALA A 48 -14.37 -12.06 8.39
CA ALA A 48 -13.95 -11.57 7.08
C ALA A 48 -13.16 -12.64 6.29
N MET A 49 -12.25 -13.36 6.94
CA MET A 49 -11.54 -14.49 6.33
C MET A 49 -12.51 -15.55 5.83
N ALA A 50 -13.48 -15.96 6.67
CA ALA A 50 -14.48 -16.94 6.26
C ALA A 50 -15.32 -16.42 5.09
N LEU A 51 -15.81 -15.18 5.17
CA LEU A 51 -16.66 -14.59 4.14
C LEU A 51 -15.93 -14.45 2.79
N PHE A 52 -14.66 -14.05 2.80
CA PHE A 52 -13.94 -13.70 1.58
C PHE A 52 -13.07 -14.82 1.02
N LEU A 53 -12.44 -15.64 1.88
CA LEU A 53 -11.57 -16.73 1.44
C LEU A 53 -12.33 -18.03 1.19
N ALA A 54 -13.50 -18.27 1.82
CA ALA A 54 -14.25 -19.51 1.58
C ALA A 54 -14.79 -19.60 0.14
N PRO A 55 -15.40 -18.56 -0.46
CA PRO A 55 -15.83 -18.62 -1.85
C PRO A 55 -14.66 -18.83 -2.81
N PHE A 56 -13.55 -18.10 -2.60
CA PHE A 56 -12.32 -18.28 -3.37
C PHE A 56 -11.80 -19.73 -3.30
N SER A 57 -11.74 -20.29 -2.09
CA SER A 57 -11.24 -21.66 -1.86
C SER A 57 -12.17 -22.71 -2.48
N TYR A 58 -13.48 -22.55 -2.32
CA TYR A 58 -14.47 -23.43 -2.95
C TYR A 58 -14.33 -23.43 -4.48
N LEU A 59 -14.23 -22.24 -5.08
CA LEU A 59 -14.05 -22.12 -6.52
C LEU A 59 -12.74 -22.74 -7.01
N ALA A 60 -11.64 -22.53 -6.28
CA ALA A 60 -10.31 -22.97 -6.68
C ALA A 60 -10.05 -24.47 -6.50
N PHE A 61 -10.65 -25.08 -5.48
CA PHE A 61 -10.33 -26.46 -5.10
C PHE A 61 -11.47 -27.45 -5.30
N VAL A 62 -12.71 -26.97 -5.41
CA VAL A 62 -13.90 -27.83 -5.53
C VAL A 62 -14.63 -27.64 -6.85
N HIS A 63 -14.99 -26.41 -7.21
CA HIS A 63 -15.86 -26.15 -8.36
C HIS A 63 -15.14 -26.25 -9.70
N TYR A 64 -14.01 -25.55 -9.88
CA TYR A 64 -13.28 -25.54 -11.15
C TYR A 64 -12.16 -26.59 -11.18
N PRO A 65 -12.02 -27.34 -12.30
CA PRO A 65 -10.95 -28.33 -12.48
C PRO A 65 -9.63 -27.66 -12.86
N LEU A 66 -9.08 -26.85 -11.95
CA LEU A 66 -7.79 -26.19 -12.14
C LEU A 66 -6.65 -27.21 -12.22
N ALA A 67 -5.65 -26.92 -13.06
CA ALA A 67 -4.44 -27.72 -13.21
C ALA A 67 -3.74 -27.94 -11.86
N ALA A 68 -3.14 -29.13 -11.67
CA ALA A 68 -2.50 -29.51 -10.41
C ALA A 68 -1.37 -28.54 -10.01
N ASP A 69 -0.56 -28.10 -10.97
CA ASP A 69 0.54 -27.16 -10.74
C ASP A 69 0.03 -25.80 -10.25
N LEU A 70 -1.04 -25.28 -10.87
CA LEU A 70 -1.66 -24.03 -10.45
C LEU A 70 -2.26 -24.13 -9.04
N ARG A 71 -2.97 -25.23 -8.74
CA ARG A 71 -3.49 -25.48 -7.38
C ARG A 71 -2.35 -25.53 -6.35
N ARG A 72 -1.23 -26.19 -6.69
CA ARG A 72 -0.03 -26.24 -5.85
C ARG A 72 0.54 -24.83 -5.62
N SER A 73 0.67 -24.02 -6.66
CA SER A 73 1.15 -22.63 -6.53
C SER A 73 0.23 -21.77 -5.67
N ILE A 74 -1.09 -21.89 -5.83
CA ILE A 74 -2.07 -21.18 -4.98
C ILE A 74 -1.95 -21.62 -3.52
N LEU A 75 -1.78 -22.92 -3.25
CA LEU A 75 -1.59 -23.44 -1.89
C LEU A 75 -0.29 -22.93 -1.25
N ILE A 76 0.81 -22.93 -2.00
CA ILE A 76 2.09 -22.39 -1.51
C ILE A 76 1.95 -20.90 -1.23
N CYS A 77 1.36 -20.14 -2.15
CA CYS A 77 1.09 -18.70 -1.96
C CYS A 77 0.26 -18.50 -0.70
N GLY A 78 -0.87 -19.20 -0.55
CA GLY A 78 -1.75 -19.13 0.61
C GLY A 78 -1.07 -19.49 1.93
N ALA A 79 -0.19 -20.49 1.95
CA ALA A 79 0.55 -20.88 3.14
C ALA A 79 1.55 -19.80 3.58
N ILE A 80 2.32 -19.23 2.65
CA ILE A 80 3.27 -18.15 2.95
C ILE A 80 2.52 -16.87 3.34
N SER A 81 1.41 -16.57 2.66
CA SER A 81 0.47 -15.48 3.00
C SER A 81 -0.08 -15.59 4.42
N LEU A 82 -0.48 -16.80 4.85
CA LEU A 82 -0.93 -17.05 6.21
C LEU A 82 0.20 -16.84 7.23
N GLY A 83 1.41 -17.28 6.93
CA GLY A 83 2.59 -16.96 7.75
C GLY A 83 2.78 -15.44 7.88
N GLY A 84 2.63 -14.73 6.77
CA GLY A 84 2.58 -13.28 6.67
C GLY A 84 1.59 -12.59 7.60
N PHE A 85 0.35 -13.05 7.58
CA PHE A 85 -0.71 -12.57 8.47
C PHE A 85 -0.28 -12.60 9.94
N PHE A 86 0.29 -13.72 10.41
CA PHE A 86 0.76 -13.83 11.79
C PHE A 86 1.98 -12.93 12.08
N VAL A 87 2.87 -12.74 11.10
CA VAL A 87 3.98 -11.79 11.22
C VAL A 87 3.46 -10.37 11.38
N VAL A 88 2.48 -9.94 10.58
CA VAL A 88 1.84 -8.61 10.72
C VAL A 88 1.20 -8.44 12.10
N LEU A 89 0.45 -9.44 12.58
CA LEU A 89 -0.16 -9.41 13.92
C LEU A 89 0.87 -9.19 15.04
N ARG A 90 2.07 -9.74 14.89
CA ARG A 90 3.16 -9.58 15.86
C ARG A 90 3.91 -8.26 15.70
N LEU A 91 4.12 -7.79 14.47
CA LEU A 91 4.93 -6.60 14.19
C LEU A 91 4.18 -5.28 14.38
N ILE A 92 2.85 -5.23 14.16
CA ILE A 92 2.07 -4.00 14.34
C ILE A 92 2.24 -3.39 15.74
N PRO A 93 2.08 -4.13 16.85
CA PRO A 93 2.28 -3.57 18.20
C PRO A 93 3.71 -3.10 18.46
N VAL A 94 4.70 -3.72 17.79
CA VAL A 94 6.10 -3.29 17.88
C VAL A 94 6.29 -1.97 17.16
N ALA A 95 5.87 -1.89 15.89
CA ALA A 95 5.98 -0.69 15.07
C ALA A 95 5.22 0.50 15.67
N ALA A 96 4.01 0.27 16.17
CA ALA A 96 3.19 1.25 16.88
C ALA A 96 4.00 1.99 17.95
N ARG A 97 4.72 1.25 18.81
CA ARG A 97 5.54 1.85 19.87
C ARG A 97 6.67 2.74 19.33
N TYR A 98 7.27 2.39 18.19
CA TYR A 98 8.32 3.21 17.57
C TYR A 98 7.75 4.46 16.91
N LEU A 99 6.62 4.34 16.21
CA LEU A 99 5.95 5.46 15.53
C LEU A 99 5.48 6.51 16.53
N LEU A 100 4.88 6.08 17.64
CA LEU A 100 4.49 6.95 18.75
C LEU A 100 5.68 7.70 19.34
N ARG A 101 6.81 7.03 19.57
CA ARG A 101 8.05 7.67 20.07
C ARG A 101 8.62 8.70 19.10
N ARG A 102 8.30 8.60 17.82
CA ARG A 102 8.70 9.54 16.77
C ARG A 102 7.69 10.66 16.54
N GLY A 103 6.60 10.69 17.30
CA GLY A 103 5.54 11.68 17.14
C GLY A 103 4.60 11.40 15.97
N MET A 104 4.66 10.21 15.37
CA MET A 104 3.75 9.80 14.30
C MET A 104 2.47 9.22 14.89
N PHE A 105 1.54 10.11 15.23
CA PHE A 105 0.27 9.75 15.83
C PHE A 105 -0.82 10.77 15.51
N GLY A 106 -2.05 10.29 15.52
CA GLY A 106 -3.27 11.07 15.36
C GLY A 106 -4.22 10.89 16.53
N LYS A 107 -5.28 11.69 16.55
CA LYS A 107 -6.43 11.50 17.45
C LYS A 107 -7.65 11.10 16.62
N ASP A 108 -8.51 10.28 17.19
CA ASP A 108 -9.77 9.91 16.54
C ASP A 108 -10.74 11.10 16.56
N ILE A 109 -10.78 11.83 15.43
CA ILE A 109 -11.59 13.04 15.25
C ILE A 109 -13.10 12.79 15.45
N ASN A 110 -13.58 11.57 15.19
CA ASN A 110 -14.99 11.21 15.30
C ASN A 110 -15.39 10.83 16.73
N LYS A 111 -14.43 10.80 17.66
CA LYS A 111 -14.65 10.56 19.10
C LYS A 111 -14.30 11.78 19.96
N LYS A 112 -14.22 12.96 19.35
CA LYS A 112 -13.89 14.21 20.06
C LYS A 112 -14.82 14.45 21.25
N GLY A 113 -14.25 14.77 22.41
CA GLY A 113 -14.99 14.99 23.65
C GLY A 113 -15.28 13.72 24.47
N LEU A 114 -14.96 12.53 23.94
CA LEU A 114 -14.95 11.28 24.70
C LEU A 114 -13.53 10.99 25.20
N PRO A 115 -13.37 10.30 26.35
CA PRO A 115 -12.04 9.87 26.83
C PRO A 115 -11.25 9.07 25.79
N MET A 116 -11.95 8.31 24.94
CA MET A 116 -11.37 7.52 23.86
C MET A 116 -10.82 8.35 22.69
N GLY A 117 -11.32 9.57 22.47
CA GLY A 117 -10.84 10.45 21.39
C GLY A 117 -9.59 11.25 21.75
N GLU A 118 -9.25 11.30 23.04
CA GLU A 118 -8.02 11.96 23.51
C GLU A 118 -6.79 11.06 23.46
N ILE A 119 -7.00 9.74 23.29
CA ILE A 119 -5.95 8.74 23.16
C ILE A 119 -5.23 8.95 21.82
N THR A 120 -3.90 8.99 21.86
CA THR A 120 -3.06 9.05 20.66
C THR A 120 -2.99 7.67 20.00
N VAL A 121 -3.28 7.64 18.70
CA VAL A 121 -3.26 6.42 17.89
C VAL A 121 -2.07 6.50 16.93
N PRO A 122 -1.22 5.46 16.84
CA PRO A 122 -0.10 5.45 15.89
C PRO A 122 -0.62 5.56 14.45
N GLU A 123 0.03 6.41 13.66
CA GLU A 123 -0.25 6.57 12.23
C GLU A 123 0.72 5.73 11.38
N SER A 124 0.45 5.61 10.08
CA SER A 124 1.32 4.94 9.09
C SER A 124 1.62 3.46 9.35
N LEU A 125 0.77 2.74 10.10
CA LEU A 125 0.94 1.29 10.34
C LEU A 125 0.86 0.44 9.06
N GLY A 126 0.34 0.99 7.96
CA GLY A 126 0.37 0.38 6.63
C GLY A 126 1.79 0.01 6.16
N ILE A 127 2.84 0.68 6.66
CA ILE A 127 4.23 0.32 6.33
C ILE A 127 4.58 -1.11 6.76
N VAL A 128 4.06 -1.59 7.89
CA VAL A 128 4.30 -2.96 8.37
C VAL A 128 3.67 -3.96 7.41
N VAL A 129 2.43 -3.71 6.99
CA VAL A 129 1.69 -4.52 6.02
C VAL A 129 2.45 -4.57 4.70
N GLY A 130 2.88 -3.41 4.19
CA GLY A 130 3.60 -3.29 2.93
C GLY A 130 4.94 -4.02 2.93
N ILE A 131 5.75 -3.88 3.99
CA ILE A 131 7.04 -4.59 4.10
C ILE A 131 6.83 -6.10 4.15
N VAL A 132 5.90 -6.57 4.99
CA VAL A 132 5.63 -8.02 5.12
C VAL A 132 5.07 -8.58 3.81
N TYR A 133 4.17 -7.84 3.14
CA TYR A 133 3.68 -8.16 1.80
C TYR A 133 4.82 -8.34 0.79
N LEU A 134 5.75 -7.38 0.71
CA LEU A 134 6.88 -7.46 -0.23
C LEU A 134 7.76 -8.68 0.07
N VAL A 135 8.07 -8.94 1.34
CA VAL A 135 8.87 -10.11 1.73
C VAL A 135 8.19 -11.41 1.30
N ILE A 136 6.89 -11.56 1.56
CA ILE A 136 6.12 -12.74 1.13
C ILE A 136 6.14 -12.87 -0.39
N ALA A 137 5.85 -11.79 -1.10
CA ALA A 137 5.76 -11.79 -2.55
C ALA A 137 7.10 -12.12 -3.21
N ILE A 138 8.23 -11.65 -2.64
CA ILE A 138 9.59 -11.99 -3.08
C ILE A 138 9.90 -13.45 -2.78
N LEU A 139 9.63 -13.94 -1.56
CA LEU A 139 9.88 -15.34 -1.20
C LEU A 139 9.06 -16.31 -2.07
N PHE A 140 7.83 -15.92 -2.44
CA PHE A 140 6.99 -16.72 -3.32
C PHE A 140 7.61 -16.92 -4.71
N GLN A 141 8.41 -15.97 -5.21
CA GLN A 141 9.05 -16.08 -6.53
C GLN A 141 9.87 -17.36 -6.65
N HIS A 142 10.60 -17.72 -5.60
CA HIS A 142 11.44 -18.91 -5.57
C HIS A 142 10.67 -20.21 -5.86
N PHE A 143 9.39 -20.26 -5.49
CA PHE A 143 8.57 -21.46 -5.64
C PHE A 143 7.81 -21.53 -6.97
N ASN A 144 7.60 -20.39 -7.65
CA ASN A 144 6.66 -20.31 -8.77
C ASN A 144 7.29 -19.80 -10.07
N PHE A 145 8.42 -19.10 -10.04
CA PHE A 145 9.07 -18.57 -11.23
C PHE A 145 10.46 -19.17 -11.44
N THR A 146 10.76 -19.49 -12.70
CA THR A 146 12.12 -19.82 -13.16
C THR A 146 12.84 -18.54 -13.59
N ALA A 147 14.18 -18.57 -13.59
CA ALA A 147 14.99 -17.40 -13.93
C ALA A 147 14.73 -16.85 -15.34
N ASP A 148 14.35 -17.71 -16.28
CA ASP A 148 14.13 -17.35 -17.69
C ASP A 148 12.68 -16.97 -18.01
N SER A 149 11.81 -16.89 -17.00
CA SER A 149 10.38 -16.60 -17.20
C SER A 149 10.13 -15.13 -17.52
N ILE A 150 9.44 -14.83 -18.62
CA ILE A 150 9.00 -13.46 -18.95
C ILE A 150 8.11 -12.86 -17.84
N TRP A 151 7.27 -13.69 -17.21
CA TRP A 151 6.43 -13.29 -16.09
C TRP A 151 7.23 -12.83 -14.86
N LEU A 152 8.50 -13.25 -14.73
CA LEU A 152 9.35 -12.81 -13.62
C LEU A 152 9.73 -11.33 -13.78
N VAL A 153 9.90 -10.85 -15.01
CA VAL A 153 10.19 -9.43 -15.30
C VAL A 153 8.99 -8.57 -14.91
N GLU A 154 7.79 -8.96 -15.35
CA GLU A 154 6.55 -8.27 -15.00
C GLU A 154 6.26 -8.32 -13.49
N TYR A 155 6.52 -9.46 -12.85
CA TYR A 155 6.34 -9.62 -11.41
C TYR A 155 7.28 -8.70 -10.62
N ASN A 156 8.56 -8.66 -10.99
CA ASN A 156 9.53 -7.76 -10.35
C ASN A 156 9.21 -6.30 -10.59
N ALA A 157 8.74 -5.93 -11.78
CA ALA A 157 8.29 -4.58 -12.06
C ALA A 157 7.07 -4.20 -11.21
N ALA A 158 6.10 -5.10 -11.04
CA ALA A 158 4.97 -4.89 -10.15
C ALA A 158 5.42 -4.69 -8.69
N LEU A 159 6.33 -5.53 -8.19
CA LEU A 159 6.87 -5.38 -6.84
C LEU A 159 7.68 -4.10 -6.66
N ALA A 160 8.48 -3.70 -7.65
CA ALA A 160 9.20 -2.43 -7.62
C ALA A 160 8.23 -1.24 -7.55
N SER A 161 7.14 -1.27 -8.34
CA SER A 161 6.11 -0.25 -8.29
C SER A 161 5.39 -0.20 -6.94
N VAL A 162 5.05 -1.36 -6.35
CA VAL A 162 4.45 -1.42 -5.01
C VAL A 162 5.43 -0.92 -3.95
N CYS A 163 6.71 -1.28 -4.05
CA CYS A 163 7.77 -0.80 -3.14
C CYS A 163 7.91 0.71 -3.18
N PHE A 164 7.97 1.32 -4.37
CA PHE A 164 7.98 2.77 -4.50
C PHE A 164 6.71 3.40 -3.94
N MET A 165 5.53 2.80 -4.16
CA MET A 165 4.29 3.32 -3.62
C MET A 165 4.27 3.30 -2.08
N ILE A 166 4.74 2.22 -1.46
CA ILE A 166 4.86 2.10 0.00
C ILE A 166 5.84 3.14 0.54
N LEU A 167 7.00 3.29 -0.09
CA LEU A 167 8.01 4.26 0.31
C LEU A 167 7.46 5.69 0.21
N LEU A 168 6.88 6.05 -0.92
CA LEU A 168 6.37 7.40 -1.16
C LEU A 168 5.16 7.72 -0.28
N GLY A 169 4.29 6.73 -0.01
CA GLY A 169 3.20 6.87 0.95
C GLY A 169 3.72 7.14 2.37
N PHE A 170 4.74 6.40 2.80
CA PHE A 170 5.35 6.66 4.11
C PHE A 170 6.07 8.01 4.17
N ILE A 171 6.74 8.43 3.09
CA ILE A 171 7.37 9.75 3.02
C ILE A 171 6.30 10.86 3.07
N ASP A 172 5.14 10.66 2.42
CA ASP A 172 4.00 11.59 2.48
C ASP A 172 3.50 11.75 3.92
N ASP A 173 3.33 10.63 4.64
CA ASP A 173 2.92 10.64 6.04
C ASP A 173 3.94 11.32 6.98
N VAL A 174 5.24 11.25 6.67
CA VAL A 174 6.30 11.85 7.50
C VAL A 174 6.51 13.34 7.19
N LEU A 175 6.34 13.74 5.93
CA LEU A 175 6.70 15.09 5.46
C LEU A 175 5.50 16.00 5.18
N ASP A 176 4.26 15.49 5.26
CA ASP A 176 3.03 16.22 4.94
C ASP A 176 3.12 16.96 3.60
N ILE A 177 3.36 16.20 2.53
CA ILE A 177 3.69 16.77 1.22
C ILE A 177 2.49 17.56 0.63
N PRO A 178 2.70 18.67 -0.11
CA PRO A 178 1.61 19.38 -0.77
C PRO A 178 0.83 18.52 -1.77
N TRP A 179 -0.49 18.71 -1.82
CA TRP A 179 -1.42 17.92 -2.67
C TRP A 179 -1.02 17.82 -4.14
N ARG A 180 -0.38 18.86 -4.70
CA ARG A 180 0.10 18.87 -6.11
C ARG A 180 1.12 17.77 -6.36
N VAL A 181 2.01 17.54 -5.40
CA VAL A 181 3.03 16.50 -5.47
C VAL A 181 2.41 15.15 -5.18
N LYS A 182 1.40 15.06 -4.30
CA LYS A 182 0.64 13.82 -4.05
C LYS A 182 0.00 13.24 -5.33
N LEU A 183 -0.36 14.07 -6.29
CA LEU A 183 -0.83 13.61 -7.62
C LEU A 183 0.31 13.08 -8.51
N LEU A 184 1.54 13.57 -8.31
CA LEU A 184 2.71 13.17 -9.09
C LEU A 184 3.37 11.90 -8.55
N LEU A 185 3.43 11.70 -7.23
CA LEU A 185 4.14 10.56 -6.63
C LEU A 185 3.67 9.19 -7.16
N PRO A 186 2.35 8.93 -7.34
CA PRO A 186 1.89 7.66 -7.89
C PRO A 186 2.30 7.45 -9.34
N THR A 187 2.46 8.53 -10.12
CA THR A 187 2.95 8.42 -11.52
C THR A 187 4.37 7.89 -11.55
N ILE A 188 5.25 8.39 -10.67
CA ILE A 188 6.64 7.96 -10.59
C ILE A 188 6.71 6.51 -10.09
N ALA A 189 5.93 6.18 -9.05
CA ALA A 189 5.87 4.82 -8.52
C ALA A 189 5.35 3.80 -9.55
N ALA A 190 4.47 4.19 -10.48
CA ALA A 190 3.93 3.29 -11.50
C ALA A 190 4.86 3.08 -12.71
N LEU A 191 5.98 3.82 -12.83
CA LEU A 191 6.88 3.72 -13.99
C LEU A 191 7.47 2.32 -14.21
N PRO A 192 7.95 1.57 -13.19
CA PRO A 192 8.45 0.21 -13.41
C PRO A 192 7.43 -0.68 -14.10
N LEU A 193 6.19 -0.70 -13.60
CA LEU A 193 5.08 -1.45 -14.21
C LEU A 193 4.81 -1.00 -15.65
N LEU A 194 4.81 0.32 -15.90
CA LEU A 194 4.59 0.88 -17.23
C LEU A 194 5.65 0.45 -18.25
N MET A 195 6.91 0.36 -17.81
CA MET A 195 8.05 -0.04 -18.66
C MET A 195 8.09 -1.53 -18.92
N ALA A 196 7.63 -2.35 -17.97
CA ALA A 196 7.56 -3.80 -18.12
C ALA A 196 6.31 -4.28 -18.87
N TYR A 197 5.32 -3.40 -19.08
CA TYR A 197 4.10 -3.76 -19.80
C TYR A 197 4.39 -4.19 -21.25
N ALA A 198 4.25 -5.48 -21.52
CA ALA A 198 4.44 -6.09 -22.84
C ALA A 198 3.12 -6.39 -23.58
N GLY A 199 1.97 -6.12 -22.95
CA GLY A 199 0.66 -6.41 -23.52
C GLY A 199 0.23 -5.50 -24.67
N GLY A 200 -0.86 -5.85 -25.33
CA GLY A 200 -1.46 -5.05 -26.39
C GLY A 200 -1.99 -3.70 -25.90
N THR A 201 -2.10 -2.73 -26.81
CA THR A 201 -2.66 -1.38 -26.54
C THR A 201 -4.06 -1.17 -27.13
N SER A 202 -4.70 -2.26 -27.54
CA SER A 202 -6.08 -2.27 -28.01
C SER A 202 -7.07 -2.38 -26.84
N ILE A 203 -8.19 -1.68 -26.93
CA ILE A 203 -9.31 -1.84 -26.01
C ILE A 203 -10.55 -2.34 -26.75
N ILE A 204 -11.37 -3.12 -26.06
CA ILE A 204 -12.70 -3.51 -26.53
C ILE A 204 -13.69 -2.44 -26.06
N ILE A 205 -14.45 -1.86 -26.99
CA ILE A 205 -15.43 -0.83 -26.64
C ILE A 205 -16.62 -1.47 -25.93
N PRO A 206 -17.05 -0.97 -24.75
CA PRO A 206 -18.22 -1.50 -24.07
C PRO A 206 -19.47 -1.49 -24.96
N LYS A 207 -20.28 -2.54 -24.91
CA LYS A 207 -21.45 -2.72 -25.80
C LYS A 207 -22.39 -1.50 -25.92
N PRO A 208 -22.69 -0.74 -24.85
CA PRO A 208 -23.53 0.47 -24.99
C PRO A 208 -22.87 1.58 -25.80
N LEU A 209 -21.54 1.64 -25.86
CA LEU A 209 -20.77 2.64 -26.61
C LEU A 209 -20.38 2.17 -28.01
N ALA A 210 -20.30 0.85 -28.23
CA ALA A 210 -19.83 0.27 -29.49
C ALA A 210 -20.65 0.78 -30.71
N SER A 211 -21.97 0.93 -30.55
CA SER A 211 -22.85 1.46 -31.60
C SER A 211 -22.59 2.92 -31.97
N TYR A 212 -22.05 3.73 -31.04
CA TYR A 212 -21.75 5.14 -31.29
C TYR A 212 -20.37 5.34 -31.92
N VAL A 213 -19.40 4.47 -31.59
CA VAL A 213 -18.02 4.60 -32.07
C VAL A 213 -17.80 3.88 -33.39
N GLY A 214 -18.61 2.87 -33.72
CA GLY A 214 -18.57 2.18 -35.01
C GLY A 214 -17.42 1.18 -35.17
N VAL A 215 -16.62 0.95 -34.13
CA VAL A 215 -15.59 -0.09 -34.06
C VAL A 215 -15.72 -0.87 -32.76
N GLU A 216 -15.51 -2.19 -32.80
CA GLU A 216 -15.55 -3.04 -31.60
C GLU A 216 -14.21 -3.06 -30.85
N VAL A 217 -13.10 -2.92 -31.59
CA VAL A 217 -11.74 -2.89 -31.07
C VAL A 217 -11.07 -1.60 -31.51
N LEU A 218 -10.50 -0.86 -30.56
CA LEU A 218 -9.83 0.41 -30.79
C LEU A 218 -8.38 0.35 -30.33
N GLU A 219 -7.45 0.65 -31.24
CA GLU A 219 -6.02 0.76 -30.92
C GLU A 219 -5.70 2.13 -30.35
N LEU A 220 -5.29 2.18 -29.07
CA LEU A 220 -5.00 3.44 -28.37
C LEU A 220 -3.50 3.82 -28.41
N GLY A 221 -2.62 2.86 -28.66
CA GLY A 221 -1.17 3.09 -28.67
C GLY A 221 -0.66 3.74 -27.38
N TRP A 222 0.03 4.88 -27.50
CA TRP A 222 0.60 5.60 -26.34
C TRP A 222 -0.47 6.11 -25.36
N MET A 223 -1.70 6.36 -25.83
CA MET A 223 -2.80 6.80 -24.96
C MET A 223 -3.20 5.72 -23.96
N TYR A 224 -3.03 4.44 -24.31
CA TYR A 224 -3.22 3.33 -23.38
C TYR A 224 -2.22 3.37 -22.23
N LYS A 225 -0.96 3.70 -22.53
CA LYS A 225 0.10 3.87 -21.53
C LYS A 225 -0.18 5.05 -20.60
N LEU A 226 -0.68 6.16 -21.14
CA LEU A 226 -1.15 7.28 -20.33
C LEU A 226 -2.33 6.87 -19.43
N PHE A 227 -3.30 6.13 -19.97
CA PHE A 227 -4.42 5.60 -19.19
C PHE A 227 -3.96 4.72 -18.02
N MET A 228 -3.03 3.78 -18.24
CA MET A 228 -2.48 2.94 -17.15
C MET A 228 -1.84 3.78 -16.04
N LEU A 229 -1.09 4.83 -16.42
CA LEU A 229 -0.49 5.75 -15.45
C LEU A 229 -1.55 6.48 -14.63
N LEU A 230 -2.56 7.03 -15.30
CA LEU A 230 -3.68 7.74 -14.67
C LEU A 230 -4.52 6.81 -13.79
N LEU A 231 -4.66 5.54 -14.17
CA LEU A 231 -5.33 4.53 -13.37
C LEU A 231 -4.61 4.29 -12.05
N ALA A 232 -3.27 4.20 -12.06
CA ALA A 232 -2.49 4.07 -10.83
C ALA A 232 -2.67 5.27 -9.89
N VAL A 233 -2.67 6.49 -10.44
CA VAL A 233 -2.95 7.73 -9.68
C VAL A 233 -4.36 7.72 -9.12
N PHE A 234 -5.35 7.34 -9.94
CA PHE A 234 -6.74 7.29 -9.52
C PHE A 234 -6.94 6.30 -8.38
N CYS A 235 -6.40 5.08 -8.48
CA CYS A 235 -6.59 4.04 -7.47
C CYS A 235 -6.05 4.46 -6.09
N THR A 236 -4.85 5.02 -6.01
CA THR A 236 -4.26 5.41 -4.72
C THR A 236 -4.97 6.60 -4.10
N ASN A 237 -5.32 7.61 -4.90
CA ASN A 237 -6.03 8.78 -4.40
C ASN A 237 -7.49 8.45 -4.04
N SER A 238 -8.16 7.56 -4.77
CA SER A 238 -9.56 7.21 -4.52
C SER A 238 -9.76 6.56 -3.15
N ILE A 239 -8.87 5.65 -2.75
CA ILE A 239 -8.90 5.06 -1.40
C ILE A 239 -8.58 6.14 -0.36
N ASN A 240 -7.59 7.00 -0.64
CA ASN A 240 -7.14 8.02 0.31
C ASN A 240 -8.19 9.12 0.58
N ILE A 241 -9.01 9.50 -0.42
CA ILE A 241 -10.11 10.45 -0.21
C ILE A 241 -11.35 9.78 0.41
N HIS A 242 -11.49 8.47 0.25
CA HIS A 242 -12.58 7.68 0.82
C HIS A 242 -12.12 7.04 2.15
N ALA A 243 -11.73 7.91 3.08
CA ALA A 243 -11.07 7.56 4.34
C ALA A 243 -11.69 8.33 5.53
N GLY A 244 -11.16 8.09 6.74
CA GLY A 244 -11.51 8.88 7.92
C GLY A 244 -12.57 8.26 8.84
N LEU A 245 -12.92 6.99 8.63
CA LEU A 245 -13.68 6.17 9.58
C LEU A 245 -12.87 4.92 9.92
N ASN A 246 -12.87 4.51 11.20
CA ASN A 246 -12.14 3.33 11.66
C ASN A 246 -12.51 2.10 10.81
N GLY A 247 -11.52 1.46 10.20
CA GLY A 247 -11.69 0.26 9.39
C GLY A 247 -12.11 0.50 7.94
N LEU A 248 -12.38 1.73 7.49
CA LEU A 248 -12.94 1.98 6.15
C LEU A 248 -11.91 1.77 5.02
N GLU A 249 -10.71 2.31 5.18
CA GLU A 249 -9.62 2.24 4.19
C GLU A 249 -9.16 0.80 3.97
N VAL A 250 -8.91 0.07 5.05
CA VAL A 250 -8.50 -1.34 4.99
C VAL A 250 -9.69 -2.26 4.68
N GLY A 251 -10.89 -1.94 5.15
CA GLY A 251 -12.11 -2.71 4.90
C GLY A 251 -12.50 -2.71 3.42
N GLN A 252 -12.54 -1.55 2.76
CA GLN A 252 -12.82 -1.48 1.31
C GLN A 252 -11.73 -2.20 0.51
N THR A 253 -10.46 -2.09 0.94
CA THR A 253 -9.32 -2.78 0.33
C THR A 253 -9.47 -4.30 0.41
N VAL A 254 -9.90 -4.83 1.55
CA VAL A 254 -10.18 -6.25 1.78
C VAL A 254 -11.31 -6.73 0.86
N VAL A 255 -12.40 -5.96 0.75
CA VAL A 255 -13.55 -6.30 -0.13
C VAL A 255 -13.13 -6.33 -1.60
N ILE A 256 -12.42 -5.31 -2.08
CA ILE A 256 -11.94 -5.22 -3.47
C ILE A 256 -10.99 -6.40 -3.78
N SER A 257 -10.06 -6.69 -2.88
CA SER A 257 -9.09 -7.77 -3.06
C SER A 257 -9.77 -9.14 -3.11
N ALA A 258 -10.77 -9.36 -2.26
CA ALA A 258 -11.58 -10.58 -2.28
C ALA A 258 -12.34 -10.74 -3.60
N ALA A 259 -12.96 -9.66 -4.08
CA ALA A 259 -13.68 -9.66 -5.36
C ALA A 259 -12.74 -9.99 -6.53
N VAL A 260 -11.53 -9.41 -6.55
CA VAL A 260 -10.51 -9.69 -7.58
C VAL A 260 -10.06 -11.16 -7.52
N LEU A 261 -9.82 -11.73 -6.34
CA LEU A 261 -9.46 -13.15 -6.21
C LEU A 261 -10.54 -14.09 -6.72
N ILE A 262 -11.80 -13.85 -6.34
CA ILE A 262 -12.95 -14.62 -6.80
C ILE A 262 -13.07 -14.52 -8.33
N HIS A 263 -12.97 -13.29 -8.86
CA HIS A 263 -13.01 -13.04 -10.29
C HIS A 263 -11.90 -13.79 -11.04
N ASN A 264 -10.66 -13.74 -10.55
CA ASN A 264 -9.53 -14.42 -11.17
C ASN A 264 -9.76 -15.93 -11.28
N VAL A 265 -10.23 -16.58 -10.20
CA VAL A 265 -10.50 -18.03 -10.23
C VAL A 265 -11.63 -18.36 -11.20
N MET A 266 -12.70 -17.56 -11.23
CA MET A 266 -13.79 -17.73 -12.20
C MET A 266 -13.31 -17.59 -13.65
N ARG A 267 -12.43 -16.62 -13.92
CA ARG A 267 -11.88 -16.41 -15.26
C ARG A 267 -10.91 -17.52 -15.67
N ILE A 268 -10.10 -18.03 -14.76
CA ILE A 268 -9.23 -19.19 -15.05
C ILE A 268 -10.08 -20.41 -15.36
N GLY A 269 -11.09 -20.70 -14.53
CA GLY A 269 -11.94 -21.88 -14.69
C GLY A 269 -12.87 -21.86 -15.90
N SER A 270 -13.22 -20.66 -16.40
CA SER A 270 -14.09 -20.49 -17.58
C SER A 270 -13.32 -20.27 -18.90
N SER A 271 -12.05 -19.85 -18.84
CA SER A 271 -11.23 -19.62 -20.03
C SER A 271 -10.58 -20.89 -20.54
N LYS A 272 -10.47 -21.03 -21.86
CA LYS A 272 -9.64 -22.04 -22.54
C LYS A 272 -8.29 -21.49 -22.99
N ASP A 273 -8.14 -20.17 -22.97
CA ASP A 273 -6.91 -19.49 -23.37
C ASP A 273 -5.88 -19.50 -22.23
N LEU A 274 -4.71 -20.07 -22.51
CA LEU A 274 -3.65 -20.26 -21.52
C LEU A 274 -3.04 -18.92 -21.08
N GLU A 275 -2.92 -17.94 -21.98
CA GLU A 275 -2.36 -16.63 -21.65
C GLU A 275 -3.27 -15.90 -20.64
N THR A 276 -4.58 -15.90 -20.89
CA THR A 276 -5.59 -15.39 -19.95
C THR A 276 -5.52 -16.12 -18.60
N GLN A 277 -5.39 -17.45 -18.60
CA GLN A 277 -5.27 -18.22 -17.36
C GLN A 277 -4.01 -17.84 -16.57
N GLN A 278 -2.87 -17.67 -17.24
CA GLN A 278 -1.61 -17.26 -16.64
C GLN A 278 -1.67 -15.84 -16.08
N ALA A 279 -2.30 -14.89 -16.80
CA ALA A 279 -2.48 -13.51 -16.33
C ALA A 279 -3.33 -13.45 -15.05
N HIS A 280 -4.42 -14.22 -14.98
CA HIS A 280 -5.23 -14.29 -13.76
C HIS A 280 -4.52 -15.04 -12.61
N ALA A 281 -3.70 -16.05 -12.92
CA ALA A 281 -2.87 -16.71 -11.91
C ALA A 281 -1.82 -15.74 -11.33
N PHE A 282 -1.16 -14.97 -12.20
CA PHE A 282 -0.25 -13.89 -11.81
C PHE A 282 -0.92 -12.89 -10.86
N SER A 283 -2.15 -12.47 -11.18
CA SER A 283 -2.93 -11.59 -10.30
C SER A 283 -3.25 -12.24 -8.94
N ILE A 284 -3.59 -13.53 -8.90
CA ILE A 284 -3.81 -14.25 -7.61
C ILE A 284 -2.55 -14.19 -6.73
N TYR A 285 -1.36 -14.38 -7.31
CA TYR A 285 -0.11 -14.40 -6.56
C TYR A 285 0.25 -13.06 -5.92
N LEU A 286 -0.23 -11.94 -6.48
CA LEU A 286 -0.08 -10.61 -5.88
C LEU A 286 -1.22 -10.30 -4.89
N VAL A 287 -2.47 -10.64 -5.24
CA VAL A 287 -3.63 -10.21 -4.43
C VAL A 287 -3.83 -11.07 -3.18
N LEU A 288 -3.48 -12.36 -3.21
CA LEU A 288 -3.67 -13.25 -2.04
C LEU A 288 -2.80 -12.84 -0.84
N PRO A 289 -1.48 -12.56 -1.01
CA PRO A 289 -0.67 -11.97 0.06
C PRO A 289 -1.19 -10.61 0.52
N PHE A 290 -1.65 -9.77 -0.41
CA PHE A 290 -2.16 -8.44 -0.08
C PHE A 290 -3.43 -8.49 0.77
N LEU A 291 -4.40 -9.35 0.40
CA LEU A 291 -5.63 -9.56 1.16
C LEU A 291 -5.32 -10.07 2.58
N THR A 292 -4.46 -11.09 2.68
CA THR A 292 -4.15 -11.73 3.97
C THR A 292 -3.39 -10.81 4.91
N THR A 293 -2.40 -10.04 4.45
CA THR A 293 -1.73 -9.06 5.31
C THR A 293 -2.63 -7.88 5.68
N SER A 294 -3.53 -7.45 4.78
CA SER A 294 -4.53 -6.41 5.05
C SER A 294 -5.56 -6.84 6.10
N LEU A 295 -5.97 -8.11 6.10
CA LEU A 295 -6.86 -8.67 7.12
C LEU A 295 -6.24 -8.61 8.53
N ALA A 296 -4.91 -8.74 8.66
CA ALA A 296 -4.23 -8.56 9.95
C ALA A 296 -4.32 -7.10 10.44
N LEU A 297 -4.13 -6.12 9.54
CA LEU A 297 -4.27 -4.69 9.86
C LEU A 297 -5.73 -4.33 10.22
N LEU A 298 -6.70 -4.89 9.49
CA LEU A 298 -8.13 -4.72 9.78
C LEU A 298 -8.44 -5.08 11.24
N GLY A 299 -7.80 -6.13 11.78
CA GLY A 299 -7.97 -6.51 13.18
C GLY A 299 -7.63 -5.41 14.18
N PHE A 300 -6.60 -4.60 13.91
CA PHE A 300 -6.23 -3.49 14.79
C PHE A 300 -6.99 -2.19 14.49
N ASN A 301 -7.54 -2.07 13.28
CA ASN A 301 -8.15 -0.83 12.78
C ASN A 301 -9.69 -0.79 12.91
N TRP A 302 -10.33 -1.92 13.19
CA TRP A 302 -11.78 -2.07 13.37
C TRP A 302 -12.25 -1.86 14.82
#